data_AF-B1XTM6-F1
#
_entry.id   AF-B1XTM6-F1
#
_cell.length_a   1.000
_cell.length_b   1.000
_cell.length_c   1.000
_cell.angle_alpha   90.00
_cell.angle_beta   90.00
_cell.angle_gamma   90.00
#
_symmetry.space_group_name_H-M   'P 1'
#
loop_
_entity.id
_entity.type
_entity.pdbx_description
1 polymer ?
#
loop_
_entity_poly.entity_id
_entity_poly.type
_entity_poly.pdbx_seq_one_letter_code
_entity_poly.pdbx_strand_id
1 'polypeptide(L)' 'MHCQLEHSGQANEVGVARKIQMNVEAITIGPIQKDLERMDLGTEAVFEGFLAPKTLRNQRLVFHITRIQLKN' A
#
# COMPACT_ATOMS: atom_id res chain seq x y z
N MET A 1 3.92 0.39 12.30
CA MET A 1 2.66 -0.38 12.26
C MET A 1 2.63 -1.10 10.94
N HIS A 2 2.21 -2.36 10.92
CA HIS A 2 2.04 -3.15 9.70
C HIS A 2 0.56 -3.19 9.32
N CYS A 3 0.26 -3.15 8.03
CA CYS A 3 -1.08 -3.39 7.50
C CYS A 3 -1.02 -4.17 6.18
N GLN A 4 -2.17 -4.66 5.74
CA GLN A 4 -2.35 -5.31 4.45
C GLN A 4 -3.22 -4.39 3.59
N LEU A 5 -2.70 -4.01 2.42
CA LEU A 5 -3.47 -3.26 1.44
C LEU A 5 -3.95 -4.21 0.35
N GLU A 6 -5.19 -4.02 -0.07
CA GLU A 6 -5.79 -4.65 -1.24
C GLU A 6 -5.97 -3.59 -2.33
N HIS A 7 -5.64 -3.95 -3.57
CA HIS A 7 -5.89 -3.13 -4.74
C HIS A 7 -6.60 -3.97 -5.80
N SER A 8 -7.72 -3.46 -6.31
CA SER A 8 -8.46 -4.00 -7.44
C SER A 8 -8.67 -2.88 -8.45
N GLY A 9 -8.26 -3.10 -9.70
CA GLY A 9 -8.27 -2.05 -10.71
C GLY A 9 -7.92 -2.54 -12.11
N GLN A 10 -7.54 -1.60 -12.97
CA GLN A 10 -7.06 -1.87 -14.31
C GLN A 10 -5.76 -1.12 -14.56
N ALA A 11 -4.83 -1.76 -15.26
CA ALA A 11 -3.66 -1.11 -15.83
C ALA A 11 -3.71 -1.17 -17.35
N ASN A 12 -3.03 -0.24 -18.00
CA ASN A 12 -2.77 -0.27 -19.43
C ASN A 12 -1.41 -0.97 -19.67
N GLU A 13 -1.44 -2.13 -20.30
CA GLU A 13 -0.24 -2.85 -20.75
C GLU A 13 -0.17 -2.81 -22.27
N VAL A 14 0.70 -1.94 -22.81
CA VAL A 14 0.92 -1.79 -24.27
C VAL A 14 -0.38 -1.50 -25.04
N GLY A 15 -1.23 -0.63 -24.49
CA GLY A 15 -2.52 -0.27 -25.10
C GLY A 15 -3.66 -1.25 -24.78
N VAL A 16 -3.39 -2.32 -24.03
CA VAL A 16 -4.40 -3.31 -23.62
C VAL A 16 -4.78 -3.09 -22.16
N ALA A 17 -6.07 -2.94 -21.90
CA ALA A 17 -6.59 -2.88 -20.54
C ALA A 17 -6.50 -4.27 -19.87
N ARG A 18 -5.82 -4.34 -18.74
CA ARG A 18 -5.66 -5.57 -17.94
C ARG A 18 -6.23 -5.37 -16.55
N LYS A 19 -7.10 -6.29 -16.12
CA LYS A 19 -7.56 -6.35 -14.72
C LYS A 19 -6.42 -6.76 -13.81
N ILE A 20 -6.25 -6.03 -12.71
CA ILE A 20 -5.25 -6.32 -11.68
C ILE A 20 -5.96 -6.44 -10.34
N GLN A 21 -5.61 -7.48 -9.61
CA GLN A 21 -5.93 -7.64 -8.20
C GLN A 21 -4.63 -7.99 -7.48
N MET A 22 -4.30 -7.25 -6.44
CA MET A 22 -3.09 -7.48 -5.68
C MET A 22 -3.28 -7.20 -4.19
N ASN A 23 -2.48 -7.91 -3.40
CA ASN A 23 -2.34 -7.72 -1.97
C ASN A 23 -0.89 -7.36 -1.68
N VAL A 24 -0.65 -6.23 -1.01
CA VAL A 24 0.70 -5.80 -0.62
C VAL A 24 0.79 -5.59 0.88
N GLU A 25 1.80 -6.21 1.51
CA GLU A 25 2.12 -5.90 2.90
C GLU A 25 2.73 -4.51 2.96
N ALA A 26 2.27 -3.67 3.88
CA ALA A 26 2.74 -2.31 4.03
C ALA A 26 3.12 -1.99 5.48
N ILE A 27 3.96 -0.97 5.64
CA ILE A 27 4.43 -0.48 6.93
C ILE A 27 4.41 1.05 6.97
N THR A 28 3.94 1.60 8.08
CA THR A 28 4.04 3.02 8.44
C THR A 28 5.02 3.21 9.60
N ILE A 29 5.81 4.29 9.55
CA ILE A 29 6.80 4.64 10.58
C ILE A 29 6.64 6.12 10.94
N GLY A 30 6.67 6.43 12.24
CA GLY A 30 6.60 7.80 12.72
C GLY A 30 5.18 8.38 12.68
N PRO A 31 5.02 9.70 12.48
CA PRO A 31 3.74 10.40 12.67
C PRO A 31 2.56 9.83 11.87
N ILE A 32 2.82 9.33 10.65
CA ILE A 32 1.79 8.76 9.77
C ILE A 32 1.16 7.46 10.29
N GLN A 33 1.75 6.82 11.30
CA GLN A 33 1.11 5.68 11.99
C GLN A 33 -0.24 6.05 12.57
N LYS A 34 -0.36 7.24 13.17
CA LYS A 34 -1.60 7.69 13.82
C LYS A 34 -2.73 7.87 12.83
N ASP A 35 -2.43 8.30 11.62
CA ASP A 35 -3.42 8.46 10.56
C ASP A 35 -3.96 7.09 10.16
N LEU A 36 -3.07 6.11 9.96
CA LEU A 36 -3.46 4.74 9.63
C LEU A 36 -4.23 4.04 10.75
N GLU A 37 -3.85 4.23 12.01
CA GLU A 37 -4.53 3.65 13.18
C GLU A 37 -5.98 4.12 13.33
N ARG A 38 -6.32 5.28 12.79
CA ARG A 38 -7.67 5.85 12.82
C ARG A 38 -8.53 5.46 11.63
N MET A 39 -7.95 4.81 10.62
CA MET A 39 -8.68 4.36 9.45
C MET A 39 -9.42 3.06 9.74
N ASP A 40 -10.70 3.01 9.38
CA ASP A 40 -11.48 1.78 9.44
C ASP A 40 -11.00 0.80 8.35
N LEU A 41 -11.10 -0.50 8.65
CA LEU A 41 -10.83 -1.54 7.64
C LEU A 41 -11.76 -1.37 6.44
N GLY A 42 -11.20 -1.50 5.24
CA GLY A 42 -11.92 -1.28 3.99
C GLY A 42 -12.01 0.18 3.54
N THR A 43 -11.47 1.14 4.30
CA THR A 43 -11.37 2.53 3.85
C THR A 43 -10.53 2.61 2.56
N GLU A 44 -11.09 3.21 1.51
CA GLU A 44 -10.35 3.47 0.28
C GLU A 44 -9.48 4.72 0.41
N ALA A 45 -8.21 4.59 0.03
CA ALA A 45 -7.24 5.67 0.03
C ALA A 45 -6.18 5.45 -1.04
N VAL A 46 -5.51 6.54 -1.41
CA VAL A 46 -4.26 6.53 -2.18
C VAL A 46 -3.11 6.52 -1.19
N PHE A 47 -2.24 5.52 -1.32
CA PHE A 47 -1.04 5.37 -0.51
C PHE A 47 0.18 5.61 -1.38
N GLU A 48 1.09 6.48 -0.95
CA GLU A 48 2.36 6.75 -1.63
C GLU A 48 3.53 6.33 -0.73
N GLY A 49 4.66 5.98 -1.36
CA GLY A 49 5.78 5.41 -0.64
C GLY A 49 6.81 4.74 -1.54
N PHE A 50 7.54 3.77 -0.99
CA PHE A 50 8.53 2.99 -1.71
C PHE A 50 8.52 1.51 -1.30
N LEU A 51 9.00 0.63 -2.18
CA LEU A 51 9.19 -0.80 -1.88
C LEU A 51 10.61 -1.04 -1.37
N ALA A 52 10.73 -1.83 -0.31
CA ALA A 52 12.03 -2.27 0.19
C ALA A 52 11.95 -3.72 0.72
N PRO A 53 13.09 -4.44 0.79
CA PRO A 53 13.18 -5.69 1.54
C PRO A 53 12.67 -5.52 2.97
N LYS A 54 11.81 -6.43 3.43
CA LYS A 54 11.25 -6.39 4.78
C LYS A 54 12.33 -6.40 5.86
N THR A 55 13.37 -7.22 5.68
CA THR A 55 14.58 -7.21 6.50
C THR A 55 15.79 -7.63 5.67
N LEU A 56 17.01 -7.49 6.22
CA LEU A 56 18.23 -8.00 5.58
C LEU A 56 18.18 -9.51 5.30
N ARG A 57 17.44 -10.28 6.12
CA ARG A 57 17.30 -11.74 5.97
C ARG A 57 16.07 -12.13 5.16
N ASN A 58 15.03 -11.29 5.14
CA ASN A 58 13.80 -11.52 4.40
C ASN A 58 13.65 -10.46 3.30
N GLN A 59 14.01 -10.86 2.08
CA GLN A 59 13.98 -10.00 0.91
C GLN A 59 12.59 -9.84 0.27
N ARG A 60 11.53 -10.38 0.87
CA ARG A 60 10.17 -10.08 0.44
C ARG A 60 9.95 -8.56 0.52
N LEU A 61 9.41 -7.99 -0.55
CA LEU A 61 9.11 -6.57 -0.60
C LEU A 61 7.96 -6.22 0.35
N VAL A 62 8.14 -5.13 1.10
CA VAL A 62 7.11 -4.45 1.88
C VAL A 62 7.01 -3.00 1.39
N PHE A 63 5.80 -2.47 1.38
CA PHE A 63 5.54 -1.09 0.97
C PHE A 63 5.64 -0.13 2.16
N HIS A 64 6.66 0.72 2.16
CA HIS A 64 6.85 1.76 3.17
C HIS A 64 6.02 2.98 2.80
N ILE A 65 4.91 3.21 3.52
CA ILE A 65 3.99 4.31 3.28
C ILE A 65 4.57 5.60 3.85
N THR A 66 4.65 6.64 3.02
CA THR A 66 5.10 7.98 3.40
C THR A 66 4.00 9.03 3.31
N ARG A 67 2.89 8.73 2.62
CA ARG A 67 1.72 9.60 2.52
C ARG A 67 0.44 8.79 2.32
N ILE A 68 -0.65 9.24 2.94
CA ILE A 68 -2.00 8.69 2.80
C ILE A 68 -2.92 9.83 2.36
N GLN A 69 -3.74 9.59 1.35
CA GLN A 69 -4.81 10.49 0.93
C GLN A 69 -6.11 9.71 0.83
N LEU A 70 -7.09 10.07 1.66
CA LEU A 70 -8.42 9.47 1.59
C LEU A 70 -9.05 9.73 0.22
N LYS A 71 -9.72 8.71 -0.30
CA LYS A 71 -10.49 8.83 -1.53
C LYS A 71 -11.87 9.37 -1.14
N ASN A 72 -12.20 10.56 -1.65
CA ASN A 72 -13.52 11.17 -1.46
C ASN A 72 -14.62 10.38 -2.17
#